data_AF-A0A7M7MMX1-F1
#
_entry.id   AF-A0A7M7MMX1-F1
#
_cell.length_a   1.000
_cell.length_b   1.000
_cell.length_c   1.000
_cell.angle_alpha   90.00
_cell.angle_beta   90.00
_cell.angle_gamma   90.00
#
_symmetry.space_group_name_H-M   'P 1'
#
loop_
_entity.id
_entity.type
_entity.pdbx_description
1 polymer ?
#
loop_
_entity_poly.entity_id
_entity_poly.type
_entity_poly.pdbx_seq_one_letter_code
_entity_poly.pdbx_strand_id
1 'polypeptide(L)'
;MDPVSSDLNVQLIPLSQSDKWLISARILDMVTLTTTDTGLTFFKFRKRALSFEEYLIYLKDLAESKNLDFEDMKYKMQICGKPRKN
;
A
#
# COMPACT_ATOMS: atom_id res chain seq x y z
N MET A 1 -10.18 -0.33 9.43
CA MET A 1 -9.37 -1.24 10.23
C MET A 1 -9.88 -2.63 9.94
N ASP A 2 -9.00 -3.59 9.64
CA ASP A 2 -9.40 -5.00 9.51
C ASP A 2 -9.70 -5.54 10.90
N PRO A 3 -10.95 -5.98 11.19
CA PRO A 3 -11.35 -6.42 12.52
C PRO A 3 -10.52 -7.63 13.00
N VAL A 4 -10.14 -8.54 12.09
CA VAL A 4 -9.40 -9.76 12.44
C VAL A 4 -8.00 -9.46 12.96
N SER A 5 -7.31 -8.50 12.33
CA SER A 5 -5.96 -8.09 12.76
C SER A 5 -5.95 -7.42 14.14
N SER A 6 -7.01 -6.65 14.45
CA SER A 6 -7.18 -6.00 15.75
C SER A 6 -7.35 -7.02 16.88
N ASP A 7 -8.13 -8.08 16.63
CA ASP A 7 -8.42 -9.11 17.63
C ASP A 7 -7.20 -10.00 17.94
N LEU A 8 -6.30 -10.17 16.97
CA LEU A 8 -5.07 -10.95 17.11
C LEU A 8 -3.88 -10.13 17.64
N ASN A 9 -4.06 -8.83 17.87
CA ASN A 9 -2.99 -7.89 18.24
C ASN A 9 -1.81 -7.89 17.25
N VAL A 10 -2.08 -8.18 15.97
CA VAL A 10 -1.08 -8.18 14.89
C VAL A 10 -1.30 -6.95 14.03
N GLN A 11 -0.24 -6.18 13.81
CA GLN A 11 -0.28 -5.03 12.91
C GLN A 11 -0.13 -5.51 11.46
N LEU A 12 -1.25 -5.76 10.80
CA LEU A 12 -1.30 -6.07 9.37
C LEU A 12 -1.85 -4.87 8.58
N ILE A 13 -1.49 -4.83 7.30
CA ILE A 13 -1.81 -3.76 6.36
C ILE A 13 -2.75 -4.32 5.29
N PRO A 14 -4.06 -4.03 5.35
CA PRO A 14 -4.99 -4.37 4.28
C PRO A 14 -4.77 -3.48 3.06
N LEU A 15 -5.13 -3.99 1.86
CA LEU A 15 -5.05 -3.24 0.60
C LEU A 15 -5.77 -1.88 0.69
N SER A 16 -6.96 -1.83 1.28
CA SER A 16 -7.74 -0.59 1.43
C SER A 16 -7.05 0.47 2.28
N GLN A 17 -6.20 0.07 3.24
CA GLN A 17 -5.39 1.00 4.02
C GLN A 17 -4.16 1.45 3.23
N SER A 18 -3.54 0.54 2.48
CA SER A 18 -2.45 0.86 1.56
C SER A 18 -2.86 1.89 0.51
N ASP A 19 -3.98 1.67 -0.18
CA ASP A 19 -4.48 2.58 -1.22
C ASP A 19 -4.70 4.00 -0.64
N LYS A 20 -5.22 4.10 0.58
CA LYS A 20 -5.37 5.40 1.27
C LYS A 20 -4.05 6.13 1.49
N TRP A 21 -2.97 5.41 1.85
CA TRP A 21 -1.63 6.00 1.97
C TRP A 21 -1.08 6.42 0.60
N LEU A 22 -1.21 5.56 -0.41
CA LEU A 22 -0.73 5.86 -1.77
C LEU A 22 -1.44 7.07 -2.38
N ILE A 23 -2.75 7.20 -2.16
CA ILE A 23 -3.53 8.39 -2.57
C ILE A 23 -3.04 9.64 -1.81
N SER A 24 -2.82 9.53 -0.50
CA SER A 24 -2.35 10.66 0.33
C SER A 24 -0.95 11.13 -0.07
N ALA A 25 -0.10 10.21 -0.51
CA ALA A 25 1.24 10.45 -1.04
C ALA A 25 1.25 10.93 -2.51
N ARG A 26 0.07 11.04 -3.16
CA ARG A 26 -0.09 11.36 -4.58
C ARG A 26 0.66 10.39 -5.51
N ILE A 27 0.75 9.12 -5.11
CA ILE A 27 1.36 8.04 -5.90
C ILE A 27 0.27 7.31 -6.69
N LEU A 28 -0.86 6.97 -6.06
CA LEU A 28 -2.03 6.42 -6.74
C LEU A 28 -2.87 7.59 -7.28
N ASP A 29 -2.62 7.92 -8.55
CA ASP A 29 -3.15 9.07 -9.27
C ASP A 29 -4.23 8.69 -10.32
N MET A 30 -4.50 7.39 -10.49
CA MET A 30 -5.39 6.82 -11.51
C MET A 30 -4.92 7.06 -12.96
N VAL A 31 -3.68 7.50 -13.16
CA VAL A 31 -3.06 7.73 -14.47
C VAL A 31 -1.81 6.86 -14.62
N THR A 32 -0.84 7.06 -13.73
CA THR A 32 0.41 6.29 -13.66
C THR A 32 0.21 4.99 -12.90
N LEU A 33 -0.50 5.08 -11.77
CA LEU A 33 -0.78 3.95 -10.89
C LEU A 33 -2.28 3.89 -10.58
N THR A 34 -2.90 2.75 -10.88
CA THR A 34 -4.35 2.53 -10.69
C THR A 34 -4.63 1.56 -9.56
N THR A 35 -5.88 1.54 -9.07
CA THR A 35 -6.35 0.52 -8.11
C THR A 35 -6.28 -0.90 -8.65
N THR A 36 -6.36 -1.08 -9.97
CA THR A 36 -6.15 -2.38 -10.62
C THR A 36 -4.70 -2.85 -10.44
N ASP A 37 -3.74 -1.95 -10.62
CA ASP A 37 -2.31 -2.26 -10.44
C ASP A 37 -2.00 -2.61 -8.98
N THR A 38 -2.55 -1.83 -8.04
CA THR A 38 -2.39 -2.10 -6.60
C THR A 38 -3.01 -3.44 -6.23
N GLY A 39 -4.22 -3.73 -6.70
CA GLY A 39 -4.92 -4.99 -6.47
C GLY A 39 -4.17 -6.20 -7.05
N LEU A 40 -3.79 -6.16 -8.32
CA LEU A 40 -3.06 -7.26 -8.98
C LEU A 40 -1.75 -7.57 -8.27
N THR A 41 -1.00 -6.55 -7.85
CA THR A 41 0.27 -6.73 -7.15
C THR A 41 0.06 -7.28 -5.74
N PHE A 42 -0.93 -6.76 -5.01
CA PHE A 42 -1.24 -7.19 -3.65
C PHE A 42 -1.73 -8.65 -3.60
N PHE A 43 -2.56 -9.08 -4.55
CA PHE A 43 -3.11 -10.43 -4.55
C PHE A 43 -2.12 -11.53 -4.90
N LYS A 44 -0.90 -11.21 -5.38
CA LYS A 44 0.20 -12.17 -5.52
C LYS A 44 0.53 -12.88 -4.20
N PHE A 45 0.36 -12.18 -3.07
CA PHE A 45 0.62 -12.70 -1.72
C PHE A 45 -0.46 -13.69 -1.25
N ARG A 46 -1.63 -13.73 -1.90
CA ARG A 46 -2.78 -14.59 -1.53
C ARG A 46 -3.22 -14.42 -0.06
N LYS A 47 -3.08 -13.20 0.47
CA LYS A 47 -3.40 -12.80 1.85
C LYS A 47 -4.42 -11.68 1.87
N ARG A 48 -5.18 -11.57 2.97
CA ARG A 48 -6.15 -10.47 3.18
C ARG A 48 -5.48 -9.17 3.63
N ALA A 49 -4.38 -9.29 4.38
CA ALA A 49 -3.56 -8.19 4.87
C ALA A 49 -2.10 -8.65 4.95
N LEU A 50 -1.16 -7.73 4.78
CA LEU A 50 0.29 -8.01 4.74
C LEU A 50 0.96 -7.61 6.04
N SER A 51 2.03 -8.31 6.43
CA SER A 51 2.95 -7.78 7.43
C SER A 51 3.71 -6.56 6.88
N PHE A 52 4.42 -5.82 7.73
CA PHE A 52 5.22 -4.69 7.26
C PHE A 52 6.34 -5.11 6.28
N GLU A 53 7.00 -6.25 6.52
CA GLU A 53 8.04 -6.78 5.62
C GLU A 53 7.47 -7.15 4.25
N GLU A 54 6.32 -7.83 4.23
CA GLU A 54 5.60 -8.17 2.99
C GLU A 54 5.11 -6.92 2.27
N TYR A 55 4.70 -5.92 3.04
CA TYR A 55 4.27 -4.64 2.50
C TYR A 55 5.40 -3.90 1.78
N LEU A 56 6.63 -3.96 2.29
CA LEU A 56 7.80 -3.39 1.60
C LEU A 56 8.10 -4.11 0.29
N ILE A 57 7.97 -5.44 0.26
CA ILE A 57 8.10 -6.24 -0.97
C ILE A 57 7.01 -5.82 -1.98
N TYR A 58 5.76 -5.72 -1.52
CA TYR A 58 4.64 -5.25 -2.33
C TYR A 58 4.90 -3.85 -2.94
N LEU A 59 5.38 -2.89 -2.15
CA LEU A 59 5.68 -1.54 -2.64
C LEU A 59 6.82 -1.53 -3.67
N LYS A 60 7.82 -2.39 -3.48
CA LYS A 60 8.93 -2.54 -4.43
C LYS A 60 8.45 -3.13 -5.76
N ASP A 61 7.69 -4.22 -5.72
CA ASP A 61 7.06 -4.82 -6.90
C ASP A 61 6.20 -3.81 -7.67
N LEU A 62 5.44 -3.00 -6.93
CA LEU A 62 4.58 -1.97 -7.49
C LEU A 62 5.39 -0.88 -8.20
N ALA A 63 6.47 -0.42 -7.56
CA ALA A 63 7.37 0.57 -8.12
C ALA A 63 8.03 0.06 -9.41
N GLU A 64 8.57 -1.16 -9.39
CA GLU A 64 9.19 -1.80 -10.56
C GLU A 64 8.19 -1.96 -11.72
N SER A 65 6.93 -2.35 -11.43
CA SER A 65 5.90 -2.55 -12.47
C SER A 65 5.52 -1.28 -13.23
N LYS A 66 5.73 -0.11 -12.62
CA LYS A 66 5.40 1.21 -13.18
C LYS A 66 6.62 2.08 -13.42
N ASN A 67 7.83 1.53 -13.29
CA ASN A 67 9.09 2.25 -13.41
C ASN A 67 9.15 3.50 -12.50
N LEU A 68 8.63 3.36 -11.28
CA LEU A 68 8.70 4.37 -10.22
C LEU A 68 9.93 4.13 -9.35
N ASP A 69 10.44 5.19 -8.74
CA ASP A 69 11.51 5.08 -7.75
C ASP A 69 10.95 4.63 -6.39
N PHE A 70 11.47 3.50 -5.89
CA PHE A 70 11.02 2.91 -4.64
C PHE A 70 11.37 3.76 -3.40
N GLU A 71 12.54 4.42 -3.42
CA GLU A 71 12.97 5.28 -2.32
C GLU A 71 12.15 6.57 -2.26
N ASP A 72 11.87 7.18 -3.41
CA ASP A 72 10.97 8.33 -3.53
C ASP A 72 9.54 7.97 -3.11
N MET A 73 9.02 6.80 -3.51
CA MET A 73 7.72 6.30 -3.04
C MET A 73 7.68 6.22 -1.51
N LYS A 74 8.68 5.57 -0.89
CA LYS A 74 8.76 5.46 0.58
C LYS A 74 8.83 6.83 1.24
N TYR A 75 9.68 7.71 0.72
CA TYR A 75 9.84 9.06 1.25
C TYR A 75 8.53 9.84 1.19
N LYS A 76 7.85 9.86 0.03
CA LYS A 76 6.53 10.49 -0.15
C LYS A 76 5.48 9.93 0.81
N MET A 77 5.47 8.61 1.03
CA MET A 77 4.55 7.98 1.98
C MET A 77 4.88 8.32 3.44
N GLN A 78 6.15 8.53 3.80
CA GLN A 78 6.55 8.96 5.15
C GLN A 78 6.18 10.41 5.44
N ILE A 79 6.34 11.29 4.46
CA ILE A 79 6.05 12.73 4.61
C ILE A 79 4.59 13.08 4.36
N CYS A 80 3.80 12.18 3.76
CA CYS A 80 2.40 12.44 3.52
C CYS A 80 1.63 12.53 4.86
N GLY A 81 0.67 13.45 4.91
CA GLY A 81 -0.20 13.57 6.07
C GLY A 81 -0.96 12.27 6.35
N LYS A 82 -1.41 12.08 7.60
CA LYS A 82 -2.26 10.92 7.96
C LYS A 82 -3.43 10.81 6.99
N PRO A 83 -3.76 9.61 6.48
CA PRO A 83 -4.90 9.44 5.59
C PRO A 83 -6.18 9.95 6.25
N ARG A 84 -7.03 10.61 5.45
CA ARG A 84 -8.33 11.06 5.93
C ARG A 84 -9.13 9.84 6.41
N LYS A 85 -9.67 9.94 7.63
CA LYS A 85 -10.75 9.06 8.09
C LYS A 85 -12.02 9.51 7.35
N ASN A 86 -12.34 8.81 6.26
CA ASN A 86 -13.74 8.71 5.82
C ASN A 86 -14.37 7.55 6.55
#